data_AF-A0AA36HD90-F1
#
_entry.id   AF-A0AA36HD90-F1
#
_cell.length_a   1.000
_cell.length_b   1.000
_cell.length_c   1.000
_cell.angle_alpha   90.00
_cell.angle_beta   90.00
_cell.angle_gamma   90.00
#
_symmetry.space_group_name_H-M   'P 1'
#
loop_
_entity.id
_entity.type
_entity.pdbx_description
1 polymer ?
#
loop_
_entity_poly.entity_id
_entity_poly.type
_entity_poly.pdbx_seq_one_letter_code
_entity_poly.pdbx_strand_id
1 'polypeptide(L)'
;MTVWPKTPQKSRAEGKKVDKQRFADFYNITYEGLEIWAVLVTEKRSTGRKYMNMSMELLNEVERLDKYVHNVSVVVDDTVIHYDDLHGIEINYVFNWYKYAYSWSDFFADINLTYPVGTAMGHKFFIGSHFFGVNKHKDSFRGPIEKMEFVTLWYMNQTPNMRERKRLQALQLELFRLSRLDNFSDLISFEMYGDQVANAEMLRGTVYTVNLFVVGVILMVAFMAFAFNHLILRSQIILILAAVGSPAIATATCFAILGWIGFPFNSIMCITPFLVMGIGVDDAFLLLHAWRRYGKHPVKERMRIVVQQIGPSMAITSATNTVAFGVGVFSPTPQYSPINFISAMPNVSKPQELSSFLEMIGRLEHSDGCYGPERTQVLLRDFLEWGEANNETLTLDDLPAYLSVRKIKDVNIVQYNMTNGTVDSALMNYIVNVVDELIKAVLITFACMTLACAFMIPSLTGASIATLSMLSISFTLLGILALWGQSLDPVTMINVLMAIGLSVDFSAHVCYHYHLGQRDGLLLKANERITKILRAVGRPMAEASLSTLICMFPLFFVPVYIIVAFAKTVCLVSLLGLFHGIVIIPVCLSFLIRTKDTPSNNLVLNEQKETMLT
;
A
#
# COMPACT_ATOMS: atom_id res chain seq x y z
N MET A 1 38.75 13.26 4.58
CA MET A 1 37.79 14.14 5.28
C MET A 1 36.40 13.83 4.74
N THR A 2 35.50 13.45 5.66
CA THR A 2 34.04 13.26 5.49
C THR A 2 33.57 12.22 4.47
N VAL A 3 33.64 10.97 4.92
CA VAL A 3 32.85 9.82 4.46
C VAL A 3 31.37 10.13 4.70
N TRP A 4 30.57 10.15 3.64
CA TRP A 4 29.12 10.29 3.70
C TRP A 4 28.52 9.11 4.48
N PRO A 5 27.56 9.34 5.40
CA PRO A 5 26.90 8.25 6.08
C PRO A 5 26.08 7.45 5.08
N LYS A 6 26.31 6.12 5.06
CA LYS A 6 25.50 5.15 4.33
C LYS A 6 24.02 5.40 4.66
N THR A 7 23.19 5.47 3.62
CA THR A 7 21.74 5.63 3.70
C THR A 7 21.10 4.60 4.65
N PRO A 8 20.08 4.99 5.45
CA PRO A 8 19.47 4.13 6.49
C PRO A 8 18.69 2.92 5.96
N GLN A 9 18.47 2.80 4.65
CA GLN A 9 17.79 1.64 4.05
C GLN A 9 18.66 0.37 4.06
N LYS A 10 19.99 0.47 3.89
CA LYS A 10 20.88 -0.70 3.88
C LYS A 10 21.06 -1.32 5.27
N SER A 11 21.24 -0.49 6.31
CA SER A 11 21.38 -0.99 7.69
C SER A 11 20.07 -1.62 8.20
N ARG A 12 18.90 -1.07 7.82
CA ARG A 12 17.59 -1.68 8.14
C ARG A 12 17.33 -3.00 7.41
N ALA A 13 17.76 -3.12 6.15
CA ALA A 13 17.62 -4.36 5.39
C ALA A 13 18.57 -5.46 5.91
N GLU A 14 19.78 -5.07 6.33
CA GLU A 14 20.73 -5.97 7.00
C GLU A 14 20.20 -6.43 8.37
N GLY A 15 19.65 -5.52 9.19
CA GLY A 15 19.00 -5.89 10.46
C GLY A 15 17.83 -6.87 10.29
N LYS A 16 16.95 -6.62 9.30
CA LYS A 16 15.84 -7.53 8.97
C LYS A 16 16.29 -8.92 8.50
N LYS A 17 17.44 -9.02 7.82
CA LYS A 17 18.02 -10.33 7.45
C LYS A 17 18.52 -11.08 8.68
N VAL A 18 19.20 -10.38 9.59
CA VAL A 18 19.71 -10.96 10.84
C VAL A 18 18.57 -11.47 11.73
N ASP A 19 17.47 -10.72 11.88
CA ASP A 19 16.34 -11.15 12.71
C ASP A 19 15.57 -12.34 12.12
N LYS A 20 15.44 -12.40 10.78
CA LYS A 20 14.83 -13.55 10.10
C LYS A 20 15.69 -14.80 10.17
N GLN A 21 17.01 -14.64 10.06
CA GLN A 21 17.97 -15.73 10.24
C GLN A 21 17.90 -16.30 11.66
N ARG A 22 17.83 -15.42 12.67
CA ARG A 22 17.67 -15.80 14.08
C ARG A 22 16.39 -16.57 14.37
N PHE A 23 15.26 -16.17 13.78
CA PHE A 23 14.01 -16.94 13.87
C PHE A 23 14.14 -18.33 13.24
N ALA A 24 14.80 -18.39 12.08
CA ALA A 24 15.11 -19.63 11.40
C ALA A 24 15.92 -20.58 12.28
N ASP A 25 16.99 -20.07 12.91
CA ASP A 25 17.84 -20.84 13.81
C ASP A 25 17.07 -21.35 15.05
N PHE A 26 16.09 -20.59 15.56
CA PHE A 26 15.28 -20.98 16.73
C PHE A 26 14.40 -22.20 16.46
N TYR A 27 13.70 -22.20 15.34
CA TYR A 27 12.88 -23.35 14.93
C TYR A 27 13.68 -24.42 14.20
N ASN A 28 14.99 -24.24 14.03
CA ASN A 28 15.86 -25.08 13.22
C ASN A 28 15.33 -25.24 11.78
N ILE A 29 14.88 -24.13 11.18
CA ILE A 29 14.33 -24.02 9.83
C ILE A 29 15.16 -23.04 8.99
N THR A 30 15.18 -23.19 7.68
CA THR A 30 15.70 -22.15 6.78
C THR A 30 14.61 -21.11 6.53
N TYR A 31 14.88 -19.82 6.75
CA TYR A 31 13.89 -18.76 6.53
C TYR A 31 13.63 -18.52 5.03
N GLU A 32 14.59 -18.86 4.17
CA GLU A 32 14.43 -18.75 2.72
C GLU A 32 13.48 -19.82 2.22
N GLY A 33 12.28 -19.39 1.81
CA GLY A 33 11.24 -20.28 1.30
C GLY A 33 10.30 -20.86 2.37
N LEU A 34 10.37 -20.41 3.63
CA LEU A 34 9.37 -20.78 4.62
C LEU A 34 8.02 -20.14 4.27
N GLU A 35 7.01 -20.98 4.08
CA GLU A 35 5.62 -20.57 3.81
C GLU A 35 4.73 -21.05 4.96
N ILE A 36 3.97 -20.13 5.55
CA ILE A 36 3.03 -20.41 6.64
C ILE A 36 1.62 -20.18 6.10
N TRP A 37 0.73 -21.13 6.35
CA TRP A 37 -0.66 -21.03 5.95
C TRP A 37 -1.55 -21.73 6.97
N ALA A 38 -2.84 -21.42 6.91
CA ALA A 38 -3.80 -21.84 7.93
C ALA A 38 -5.09 -22.35 7.29
N VAL A 39 -5.68 -23.35 7.93
CA VAL A 39 -7.04 -23.81 7.65
C VAL A 39 -7.90 -23.43 8.85
N LEU A 40 -8.86 -22.53 8.61
CA LEU A 40 -9.82 -22.09 9.59
C LEU A 40 -11.05 -22.99 9.50
N VAL A 41 -11.46 -23.51 10.64
CA VAL A 41 -12.66 -24.32 10.82
C VAL A 41 -13.70 -23.47 11.51
N THR A 42 -14.90 -23.42 10.93
CA THR A 42 -16.04 -22.70 11.47
C THR A 42 -17.23 -23.65 11.61
N GLU A 43 -18.25 -23.22 12.34
CA GLU A 43 -19.55 -23.88 12.29
C GLU A 43 -20.03 -23.93 10.83
N LYS A 44 -20.79 -24.99 10.49
CA LYS A 44 -21.36 -25.17 9.16
C LYS A 44 -22.06 -23.90 8.67
N ARG A 45 -21.64 -23.37 7.51
CA ARG A 45 -22.16 -22.11 6.94
C ARG A 45 -23.68 -22.11 6.76
N SER A 46 -24.27 -23.25 6.40
CA SER A 46 -25.73 -23.39 6.20
C SER A 46 -26.56 -23.14 7.47
N THR A 47 -25.96 -23.30 8.65
CA THR A 47 -26.65 -23.08 9.93
C THR A 47 -26.80 -21.59 10.28
N GLY A 48 -25.98 -20.71 9.67
CA GLY A 48 -25.93 -19.28 10.00
C GLY A 48 -25.46 -18.96 11.42
N ARG A 49 -25.04 -19.97 12.20
CA ARG A 49 -24.56 -19.78 13.57
C ARG A 49 -23.11 -19.32 13.56
N LYS A 50 -22.79 -18.41 14.47
CA LYS A 50 -21.47 -17.79 14.59
C LYS A 50 -20.50 -18.57 15.50
N TYR A 51 -21.03 -19.40 16.40
CA TYR A 51 -20.24 -20.08 17.42
C TYR A 51 -20.44 -21.59 17.36
N MET A 52 -19.34 -22.33 17.47
CA MET A 52 -19.29 -23.76 17.69
C MET A 52 -19.29 -24.08 19.18
N ASN A 53 -19.98 -25.14 19.57
CA ASN A 53 -19.89 -25.69 20.92
C ASN A 53 -18.72 -26.68 21.01
N MET A 54 -17.98 -26.66 22.13
CA MET A 54 -16.94 -27.65 22.36
C MET A 54 -17.55 -29.04 22.56
N SER A 55 -17.14 -30.00 21.75
CA SER A 55 -17.55 -31.40 21.86
C SER A 55 -16.47 -32.32 21.31
N MET A 56 -16.47 -33.59 21.74
CA MET A 56 -15.55 -34.59 21.20
C MET A 56 -15.81 -34.87 19.71
N GLU A 57 -17.07 -34.77 19.26
CA GLU A 57 -17.46 -34.90 17.86
C GLU A 57 -16.78 -33.82 17.00
N LEU A 58 -16.79 -32.57 17.47
CA LEU A 58 -16.12 -31.47 16.79
C LEU A 58 -14.60 -31.67 16.72
N LEU A 59 -13.96 -32.09 17.82
CA LEU A 59 -12.52 -32.35 17.82
C LEU A 59 -12.12 -33.50 16.89
N ASN A 60 -12.96 -34.55 16.80
CA ASN A 60 -12.77 -35.64 15.85
C ASN A 60 -12.95 -35.18 14.39
N GLU A 61 -13.93 -34.32 14.11
CA GLU A 61 -14.14 -33.75 12.78
C GLU A 61 -13.00 -32.83 12.34
N VAL A 62 -12.43 -32.05 13.25
CA VAL A 62 -11.24 -31.22 12.98
C VAL A 62 -10.01 -32.09 12.70
N GLU A 63 -9.79 -33.18 13.45
CA GLU A 63 -8.71 -34.13 13.16
C GLU A 63 -8.94 -34.86 11.81
N ARG A 64 -10.20 -35.19 11.48
CA ARG A 64 -10.55 -35.75 10.17
C ARG A 64 -10.20 -34.78 9.05
N LEU A 65 -10.39 -33.48 9.27
CA LEU A 65 -9.99 -32.44 8.32
C LEU A 65 -8.46 -32.31 8.20
N ASP A 66 -7.72 -32.38 9.32
CA ASP A 66 -6.25 -32.39 9.29
C ASP A 66 -5.71 -33.56 8.43
N LYS A 67 -6.22 -34.78 8.66
CA LYS A 67 -5.89 -35.96 7.83
C LYS A 67 -6.32 -35.79 6.38
N TYR A 68 -7.46 -35.14 6.14
CA TYR A 68 -7.92 -34.83 4.79
C TYR A 68 -6.93 -33.91 4.06
N VAL A 69 -6.44 -32.86 4.72
CA VAL A 69 -5.44 -31.94 4.15
C VAL A 69 -4.15 -32.68 3.76
N HIS A 70 -3.68 -33.61 4.59
CA HIS A 70 -2.49 -34.41 4.29
C HIS A 70 -2.70 -35.34 3.07
N ASN A 71 -3.90 -35.91 2.95
CA ASN A 71 -4.26 -36.85 1.87
C ASN A 71 -4.69 -36.19 0.55
N VAL A 72 -4.93 -34.87 0.51
CA VAL A 72 -5.30 -34.18 -0.73
C VAL A 72 -4.13 -34.26 -1.70
N SER A 73 -4.44 -34.67 -2.94
CA SER A 73 -3.47 -34.81 -4.00
C SER A 73 -3.78 -33.90 -5.17
N VAL A 74 -2.73 -33.35 -5.77
CA VAL A 74 -2.83 -32.51 -6.98
C VAL A 74 -1.81 -32.98 -8.01
N VAL A 75 -2.22 -33.00 -9.28
CA VAL A 75 -1.34 -33.32 -10.40
C VAL A 75 -0.66 -32.04 -10.89
N VAL A 76 0.67 -31.96 -10.79
CA VAL A 76 1.48 -30.86 -11.32
C VAL A 76 2.62 -31.45 -12.14
N ASP A 77 2.76 -31.02 -13.39
CA ASP A 77 3.78 -31.50 -14.33
C ASP A 77 3.79 -33.05 -14.44
N ASP A 78 2.60 -33.66 -14.60
CA ASP A 78 2.37 -35.12 -14.66
C ASP A 78 2.78 -35.92 -13.39
N THR A 79 3.07 -35.23 -12.29
CA THR A 79 3.36 -35.86 -10.99
C THR A 79 2.24 -35.60 -9.99
N VAL A 80 1.78 -36.64 -9.29
CA VAL A 80 0.83 -36.52 -8.17
C VAL A 80 1.61 -36.07 -6.94
N ILE A 81 1.12 -35.04 -6.27
CA ILE A 81 1.80 -34.41 -5.12
C ILE A 81 0.83 -34.33 -3.96
N HIS A 82 1.31 -34.72 -2.78
CA HIS A 82 0.59 -34.62 -1.51
C HIS A 82 1.25 -33.55 -0.63
N TYR A 83 0.59 -33.19 0.47
CA TYR A 83 1.17 -32.26 1.43
C TYR A 83 2.52 -32.75 1.99
N ASP A 84 2.59 -34.04 2.31
CA ASP A 84 3.79 -34.66 2.91
C ASP A 84 5.00 -34.63 1.97
N ASP A 85 4.78 -34.58 0.66
CA ASP A 85 5.83 -34.47 -0.36
C ASP A 85 6.48 -33.07 -0.40
N LEU A 86 5.91 -32.08 0.29
CA LEU A 86 6.29 -30.66 0.23
C LEU A 86 7.02 -30.16 1.48
N HIS A 87 7.82 -31.02 2.12
CA HIS A 87 8.63 -30.67 3.29
C HIS A 87 7.81 -29.95 4.38
N GLY A 88 6.65 -30.54 4.72
CA GLY A 88 5.78 -30.04 5.78
C GLY A 88 6.43 -30.18 7.16
N ILE A 89 6.21 -29.17 8.01
CA ILE A 89 6.59 -29.21 9.43
C ILE A 89 5.31 -29.38 10.24
N GLU A 90 5.24 -30.43 11.05
CA GLU A 90 4.07 -30.72 11.88
C GLU A 90 4.02 -29.80 13.10
N ILE A 91 2.99 -28.94 13.14
CA ILE A 91 2.82 -27.92 14.19
C ILE A 91 1.48 -28.07 14.93
N ASN A 92 0.57 -28.89 14.40
CA ASN A 92 -0.73 -29.18 15.02
C ASN A 92 -0.65 -30.17 16.20
N TYR A 93 0.56 -30.53 16.65
CA TYR A 93 0.75 -31.44 17.79
C TYR A 93 0.10 -30.91 19.09
N VAL A 94 0.02 -29.59 19.28
CA VAL A 94 -0.64 -28.98 20.44
C VAL A 94 -2.15 -29.21 20.40
N PHE A 95 -2.77 -29.12 19.22
CA PHE A 95 -4.17 -29.44 19.03
C PHE A 95 -4.44 -30.93 19.32
N ASN A 96 -3.60 -31.82 18.78
CA ASN A 96 -3.71 -33.26 19.02
C ASN A 96 -3.57 -33.57 20.52
N TRP A 97 -2.61 -32.95 21.21
CA TRP A 97 -2.44 -33.08 22.65
C TRP A 97 -3.66 -32.60 23.44
N TYR A 98 -4.24 -31.44 23.08
CA TYR A 98 -5.48 -30.95 23.70
C TYR A 98 -6.64 -31.92 23.53
N LYS A 99 -6.82 -32.45 22.32
CA LYS A 99 -7.86 -33.45 22.03
C LYS A 99 -7.69 -34.69 22.91
N TYR A 100 -6.48 -35.23 23.00
CA TYR A 100 -6.21 -36.36 23.88
C TYR A 100 -6.54 -35.99 25.32
N ALA A 101 -6.02 -34.87 25.84
CA ALA A 101 -6.30 -34.44 27.21
C ALA A 101 -7.82 -34.26 27.47
N TYR A 102 -8.58 -33.78 26.49
CA TYR A 102 -10.05 -33.66 26.58
C TYR A 102 -10.76 -35.01 26.68
N SER A 103 -10.27 -36.04 25.96
CA SER A 103 -10.84 -37.39 26.07
C SER A 103 -10.61 -38.05 27.43
N TRP A 104 -9.57 -37.62 28.16
CA TRP A 104 -9.19 -38.19 29.47
C TRP A 104 -9.54 -37.27 30.65
N SER A 105 -10.09 -36.08 30.41
CA SER A 105 -10.33 -35.08 31.47
C SER A 105 -11.32 -35.55 32.53
N ASP A 106 -12.29 -36.37 32.12
CA ASP A 106 -13.27 -36.95 33.04
C ASP A 106 -12.66 -38.06 33.92
N PHE A 107 -11.49 -38.59 33.55
CA PHE A 107 -10.84 -39.72 34.21
C PHE A 107 -9.69 -39.30 35.14
N PHE A 108 -8.94 -38.25 34.77
CA PHE A 108 -7.81 -37.76 35.57
C PHE A 108 -8.07 -36.35 36.10
N ALA A 109 -8.05 -36.20 37.43
CA ALA A 109 -8.19 -34.91 38.09
C ALA A 109 -7.04 -33.93 37.81
N ASP A 110 -5.87 -34.43 37.37
CA ASP A 110 -4.69 -33.63 37.05
C ASP A 110 -4.75 -32.96 35.67
N ILE A 111 -5.90 -33.05 34.97
CA ILE A 111 -6.14 -32.43 33.68
C ILE A 111 -7.08 -31.22 33.88
N ASN A 112 -6.54 -30.02 33.72
CA ASN A 112 -7.28 -28.77 33.78
C ASN A 112 -7.19 -28.02 32.43
N LEU A 113 -8.25 -28.11 31.63
CA LEU A 113 -8.31 -27.57 30.26
C LEU A 113 -8.88 -26.16 30.22
N THR A 114 -8.23 -25.24 30.92
CA THR A 114 -8.56 -23.82 30.86
C THR A 114 -8.03 -23.16 29.59
N TYR A 115 -8.78 -22.20 29.06
CA TYR A 115 -8.31 -21.27 28.04
C TYR A 115 -7.68 -20.03 28.71
N PRO A 116 -6.56 -19.48 28.19
CA PRO A 116 -5.82 -19.87 26.97
C PRO A 116 -4.66 -20.85 27.20
N VAL A 117 -4.36 -21.20 28.45
CA VAL A 117 -3.32 -22.16 28.82
C VAL A 117 -3.95 -23.32 29.57
N GLY A 118 -3.83 -24.51 29.01
CA GLY A 118 -4.25 -25.76 29.63
C GLY A 118 -3.11 -26.38 30.44
N THR A 119 -3.44 -27.14 31.47
CA THR A 119 -2.49 -27.97 32.23
C THR A 119 -2.93 -29.42 32.14
N ALA A 120 -2.04 -30.31 31.71
CA ALA A 120 -2.29 -31.75 31.71
C ALA A 120 -1.02 -32.47 32.17
N MET A 121 -1.17 -33.41 33.13
CA MET A 121 -0.06 -34.23 33.64
C MET A 121 1.15 -33.40 34.11
N GLY A 122 0.89 -32.27 34.78
CA GLY A 122 1.93 -31.35 35.27
C GLY A 122 2.57 -30.44 34.20
N HIS A 123 2.15 -30.55 32.94
CA HIS A 123 2.67 -29.72 31.85
C HIS A 123 1.65 -28.66 31.42
N LYS A 124 2.09 -27.40 31.34
CA LYS A 124 1.32 -26.28 30.79
C LYS A 124 1.51 -26.21 29.27
N PHE A 125 0.44 -26.01 28.51
CA PHE A 125 0.48 -25.83 27.06
C PHE A 125 -0.50 -24.75 26.61
N PHE A 126 -0.08 -23.93 25.64
CA PHE A 126 -0.86 -22.79 25.14
C PHE A 126 -1.79 -23.24 24.00
N ILE A 127 -3.10 -23.14 24.21
CA ILE A 127 -4.12 -23.53 23.24
C ILE A 127 -4.71 -22.35 22.47
N GLY A 128 -4.36 -21.12 22.88
CA GLY A 128 -4.78 -19.88 22.22
C GLY A 128 -4.27 -19.72 20.79
N SER A 129 -3.32 -20.55 20.34
CA SER A 129 -2.87 -20.60 18.95
C SER A 129 -3.86 -21.29 18.01
N HIS A 130 -4.73 -22.16 18.53
CA HIS A 130 -5.66 -22.95 17.73
C HIS A 130 -7.12 -22.54 17.93
N PHE A 131 -7.52 -22.11 19.13
CA PHE A 131 -8.91 -21.79 19.43
C PHE A 131 -9.14 -20.27 19.51
N PHE A 132 -10.06 -19.75 18.72
CA PHE A 132 -10.32 -18.31 18.63
C PHE A 132 -11.79 -17.95 18.89
N GLY A 133 -12.00 -16.70 19.35
CA GLY A 133 -13.34 -16.22 19.72
C GLY A 133 -13.98 -16.97 20.91
N VAL A 134 -13.14 -17.60 21.74
CA VAL A 134 -13.56 -18.39 22.90
C VAL A 134 -14.32 -17.53 23.91
N ASN A 135 -15.46 -18.06 24.39
CA ASN A 135 -16.26 -17.55 25.51
C ASN A 135 -16.58 -16.03 25.45
N LYS A 136 -16.67 -15.44 24.25
CA LYS A 136 -16.97 -14.00 24.04
C LYS A 136 -18.29 -13.50 24.65
N HIS A 137 -19.16 -14.41 25.09
CA HIS A 137 -20.44 -14.11 25.71
C HIS A 137 -20.37 -14.01 27.25
N LYS A 138 -19.21 -14.24 27.86
CA LYS A 138 -18.99 -14.15 29.32
C LYS A 138 -18.08 -12.98 29.67
N ASP A 139 -18.23 -12.46 30.89
CA ASP A 139 -17.38 -11.38 31.43
C ASP A 139 -15.92 -11.82 31.64
N SER A 140 -15.65 -13.13 31.74
CA SER A 140 -14.32 -13.72 31.80
C SER A 140 -14.09 -14.66 30.63
N PHE A 141 -12.98 -14.45 29.91
CA PHE A 141 -12.50 -15.35 28.86
C PHE A 141 -11.79 -16.59 29.43
N ARG A 142 -11.41 -16.56 30.71
CA ARG A 142 -10.71 -17.66 31.40
C ARG A 142 -11.69 -18.70 31.89
N GLY A 143 -11.40 -19.96 31.58
CA GLY A 143 -12.22 -21.11 31.96
C GLY A 143 -12.19 -22.21 30.89
N PRO A 144 -12.94 -23.31 31.07
CA PRO A 144 -13.10 -24.32 30.05
C PRO A 144 -13.72 -23.71 28.78
N ILE A 145 -13.32 -24.22 27.62
CA ILE A 145 -13.88 -23.78 26.34
C ILE A 145 -15.28 -24.36 26.21
N GLU A 146 -16.30 -23.51 26.26
CA GLU A 146 -17.70 -23.93 26.01
C GLU A 146 -18.11 -23.59 24.59
N LYS A 147 -17.79 -22.36 24.15
CA LYS A 147 -18.11 -21.86 22.81
C LYS A 147 -16.91 -21.16 22.20
N MET A 148 -16.76 -21.29 20.89
CA MET A 148 -15.69 -20.66 20.12
C MET A 148 -16.18 -20.24 18.73
N GLU A 149 -15.51 -19.27 18.11
CA GLU A 149 -15.90 -18.73 16.81
C GLU A 149 -15.25 -19.51 15.67
N PHE A 150 -13.97 -19.86 15.81
CA PHE A 150 -13.23 -20.68 14.85
C PHE A 150 -12.08 -21.45 15.51
N VAL A 151 -11.70 -22.56 14.87
CA VAL A 151 -10.50 -23.36 15.20
C VAL A 151 -9.54 -23.26 14.03
N THR A 152 -8.26 -23.02 14.29
CA THR A 152 -7.24 -22.88 13.23
C THR A 152 -6.25 -24.04 13.30
N LEU A 153 -6.03 -24.68 12.16
CA LEU A 153 -4.92 -25.61 11.93
C LEU A 153 -3.82 -24.87 11.17
N TRP A 154 -2.59 -24.97 11.66
CA TRP A 154 -1.43 -24.29 11.10
C TRP A 154 -0.56 -25.27 10.33
N TYR A 155 -0.13 -24.86 9.14
CA TYR A 155 0.73 -25.64 8.27
C TYR A 155 1.93 -24.79 7.87
N MET A 156 3.11 -25.41 7.91
CA MET A 156 4.35 -24.77 7.48
C MET A 156 5.07 -25.67 6.49
N ASN A 157 5.60 -25.09 5.42
CA ASN A 157 6.34 -25.80 4.37
C ASN A 157 7.64 -25.06 4.05
N GLN A 158 8.70 -25.82 3.79
CA GLN A 158 9.92 -25.28 3.19
C GLN A 158 9.85 -25.39 1.66
N THR A 159 9.86 -24.22 0.99
CA THR A 159 9.82 -24.08 -0.47
C THR A 159 10.90 -23.11 -0.96
N PRO A 160 12.19 -23.48 -0.84
CA PRO A 160 13.30 -22.66 -1.34
C PRO A 160 13.23 -22.41 -2.85
N ASN A 161 12.67 -23.35 -3.63
CA ASN A 161 12.67 -23.28 -5.09
C ASN A 161 11.34 -22.78 -5.67
N MET A 162 11.38 -22.07 -6.80
CA MET A 162 10.17 -21.64 -7.54
C MET A 162 9.28 -22.81 -7.95
N ARG A 163 9.87 -23.99 -8.24
CA ARG A 163 9.12 -25.20 -8.59
C ARG A 163 8.30 -25.71 -7.41
N GLU A 164 8.89 -25.77 -6.22
CA GLU A 164 8.20 -26.20 -5.00
C GLU A 164 7.11 -25.20 -4.60
N ARG A 165 7.36 -23.89 -4.74
CA ARG A 165 6.33 -22.86 -4.54
C ARG A 165 5.14 -23.04 -5.48
N LYS A 166 5.39 -23.34 -6.77
CA LYS A 166 4.33 -23.63 -7.74
C LYS A 166 3.52 -24.87 -7.34
N ARG A 167 4.19 -25.92 -6.84
CA ARG A 167 3.54 -27.15 -6.36
C ARG A 167 2.69 -26.90 -5.11
N LEU A 168 3.23 -26.17 -4.13
CA LEU A 168 2.50 -25.74 -2.94
C LEU A 168 1.31 -24.86 -3.30
N GLN A 169 1.49 -23.89 -4.20
CA GLN A 169 0.41 -23.04 -4.70
C GLN A 169 -0.72 -23.88 -5.32
N ALA A 170 -0.40 -24.90 -6.12
CA ALA A 170 -1.40 -25.77 -6.72
C ALA A 170 -2.21 -26.55 -5.67
N LEU A 171 -1.54 -27.11 -4.66
CA LEU A 171 -2.17 -27.79 -3.53
C LEU A 171 -3.10 -26.85 -2.74
N GLN A 172 -2.59 -25.66 -2.40
CA GLN A 172 -3.33 -24.64 -1.66
C GLN A 172 -4.57 -24.14 -2.43
N LEU A 173 -4.45 -23.95 -3.74
CA LEU A 173 -5.58 -23.56 -4.60
C LEU A 173 -6.64 -24.65 -4.70
N GLU A 174 -6.25 -25.92 -4.73
CA GLU A 174 -7.22 -27.02 -4.72
C GLU A 174 -7.94 -27.11 -3.38
N LEU A 175 -7.21 -26.99 -2.26
CA LEU A 175 -7.82 -26.90 -0.93
C LEU A 175 -8.79 -25.72 -0.82
N PHE A 176 -8.40 -24.55 -1.35
CA PHE A 176 -9.28 -23.38 -1.40
C PHE A 176 -10.52 -23.62 -2.26
N ARG A 177 -10.39 -24.34 -3.39
CA ARG A 177 -11.54 -24.73 -4.22
C ARG A 177 -12.47 -25.68 -3.47
N LEU A 178 -11.93 -26.69 -2.79
CA LEU A 178 -12.68 -27.65 -1.98
C LEU A 178 -13.40 -26.96 -0.82
N SER A 179 -12.76 -25.97 -0.19
CA SER A 179 -13.34 -25.17 0.91
C SER A 179 -14.55 -24.33 0.46
N ARG A 180 -14.60 -23.97 -0.84
CA ARG A 180 -15.74 -23.26 -1.45
C ARG A 180 -16.92 -24.17 -1.75
N LEU A 181 -16.71 -25.47 -1.98
CA LEU A 181 -17.80 -26.43 -2.21
C LEU A 181 -18.59 -26.74 -0.95
N ASP A 182 -17.98 -26.61 0.23
CA ASP A 182 -18.61 -26.84 1.54
C ASP A 182 -19.30 -28.21 1.67
N ASN A 183 -18.69 -29.27 1.10
CA ASN A 183 -19.22 -30.64 1.10
C ASN A 183 -18.47 -31.60 2.04
N PHE A 184 -17.57 -31.10 2.89
CA PHE A 184 -16.69 -31.94 3.70
C PHE A 184 -17.40 -32.61 4.90
N SER A 185 -18.22 -31.84 5.61
CA SER A 185 -18.93 -32.26 6.82
C SER A 185 -20.26 -31.54 6.93
N ASP A 186 -21.20 -32.15 7.64
CA ASP A 186 -22.47 -31.52 8.02
C ASP A 186 -22.32 -30.65 9.30
N LEU A 187 -21.27 -30.88 10.08
CA LEU A 187 -20.99 -30.17 11.34
C LEU A 187 -20.13 -28.92 11.12
N ILE A 188 -19.09 -29.03 10.28
CA ILE A 188 -18.08 -27.99 10.09
C ILE A 188 -17.97 -27.53 8.63
N SER A 189 -17.63 -26.26 8.47
CA SER A 189 -17.11 -25.70 7.23
C SER A 189 -15.64 -25.31 7.45
N PHE A 190 -14.84 -25.33 6.39
CA PHE A 190 -13.47 -24.85 6.47
C PHE A 190 -13.16 -23.78 5.42
N GLU A 191 -12.17 -22.96 5.73
CA GLU A 191 -11.64 -21.89 4.90
C GLU A 191 -10.11 -21.97 4.90
N MET A 192 -9.53 -21.76 3.73
CA MET A 192 -8.10 -21.84 3.54
C MET A 192 -7.54 -20.42 3.37
N TYR A 193 -6.49 -20.11 4.13
CA TYR A 193 -5.74 -18.87 4.07
C TYR A 193 -4.26 -19.15 3.88
N GLY A 194 -3.65 -18.58 2.86
CA GLY A 194 -2.22 -18.70 2.62
C GLY A 194 -1.72 -17.68 1.61
N ASP A 195 -0.44 -17.36 1.67
CA ASP A 195 0.20 -16.34 0.83
C ASP A 195 0.08 -16.67 -0.66
N GLN A 196 0.16 -17.95 -1.04
CA GLN A 196 0.06 -18.36 -2.44
C GLN A 196 -1.36 -18.20 -3.00
N VAL A 197 -2.39 -18.39 -2.18
CA VAL A 197 -3.80 -18.15 -2.57
C VAL A 197 -4.06 -16.67 -2.69
N ALA A 198 -3.59 -15.85 -1.74
CA ALA A 198 -3.69 -14.39 -1.82
C ALA A 198 -2.99 -13.85 -3.09
N ASN A 199 -1.79 -14.34 -3.40
CA ASN A 199 -1.06 -13.98 -4.61
C ASN A 199 -1.80 -14.39 -5.90
N ALA A 200 -2.37 -15.60 -5.92
CA ALA A 200 -3.13 -16.10 -7.06
C ALA A 200 -4.42 -15.30 -7.31
N GLU A 201 -5.19 -15.01 -6.26
CA GLU A 201 -6.41 -14.20 -6.35
C GLU A 201 -6.09 -12.75 -6.74
N MET A 202 -4.99 -12.19 -6.24
CA MET A 202 -4.51 -10.88 -6.68
C MET A 202 -4.16 -10.87 -8.18
N LEU A 203 -3.42 -11.87 -8.67
CA LEU A 203 -3.10 -12.00 -10.10
C LEU A 203 -4.35 -12.16 -10.97
N ARG A 204 -5.34 -12.94 -10.51
CA ARG A 204 -6.62 -13.09 -11.19
C ARG A 204 -7.34 -11.74 -11.31
N GLY A 205 -7.38 -10.96 -10.23
CA GLY A 205 -7.91 -9.60 -10.23
C GLY A 205 -7.17 -8.68 -11.19
N THR A 206 -5.84 -8.79 -11.24
CA THR A 206 -5.00 -8.06 -12.19
C THR A 206 -5.31 -8.40 -13.64
N VAL A 207 -5.46 -9.68 -14.00
CA VAL A 207 -5.80 -10.08 -15.38
C VAL A 207 -7.15 -9.51 -15.79
N TYR A 208 -8.15 -9.58 -14.90
CA TYR A 208 -9.47 -8.97 -15.15
C TYR A 208 -9.35 -7.45 -15.37
N THR A 209 -8.46 -6.80 -14.62
CA THR A 209 -8.18 -5.37 -14.75
C THR A 209 -7.56 -5.03 -16.10
N VAL A 210 -6.59 -5.81 -16.57
CA VAL A 210 -5.98 -5.63 -17.90
C VAL A 210 -7.07 -5.64 -18.98
N ASN A 211 -8.02 -6.57 -18.90
CA ASN A 211 -9.13 -6.66 -19.87
C ASN A 211 -10.02 -5.41 -19.84
N LEU A 212 -10.44 -4.95 -18.66
CA LEU A 212 -11.25 -3.73 -18.54
C LEU A 212 -10.47 -2.45 -18.89
N PHE A 213 -9.17 -2.44 -18.66
CA PHE A 213 -8.32 -1.34 -19.06
C PHE A 213 -8.20 -1.22 -20.57
N VAL A 214 -8.10 -2.34 -21.31
CA VAL A 214 -8.16 -2.32 -22.78
C VAL A 214 -9.46 -1.66 -23.26
N VAL A 215 -10.58 -1.91 -22.59
CA VAL A 215 -11.85 -1.20 -22.87
C VAL A 215 -11.69 0.31 -22.60
N GLY A 216 -11.07 0.72 -21.49
CA GLY A 216 -10.77 2.12 -21.18
C GLY A 216 -9.93 2.81 -22.25
N VAL A 217 -8.89 2.15 -22.76
CA VAL A 217 -8.05 2.66 -23.85
C VAL A 217 -8.84 2.79 -25.15
N ILE A 218 -9.69 1.82 -25.48
CA ILE A 218 -10.56 1.88 -26.67
C ILE A 218 -11.51 3.08 -26.56
N LEU A 219 -12.13 3.27 -25.38
CA LEU A 219 -13.02 4.41 -25.13
C LEU A 219 -12.27 5.74 -25.22
N MET A 220 -11.05 5.82 -24.68
CA MET A 220 -10.18 7.00 -24.79
C MET A 220 -9.81 7.28 -26.26
N VAL A 221 -9.42 6.26 -27.03
CA VAL A 221 -9.14 6.38 -28.47
C VAL A 221 -10.38 6.84 -29.25
N ALA A 222 -11.57 6.31 -28.93
CA ALA A 222 -12.82 6.75 -29.53
C ALA A 222 -13.14 8.22 -29.19
N PHE A 223 -12.92 8.62 -27.94
CA PHE A 223 -13.05 10.02 -27.52
C PHE A 223 -12.06 10.94 -28.24
N MET A 224 -10.80 10.55 -28.37
CA MET A 224 -9.81 11.31 -29.14
C MET A 224 -10.19 11.40 -30.62
N ALA A 225 -10.71 10.32 -31.21
CA ALA A 225 -11.20 10.34 -32.58
C ALA A 225 -12.37 11.32 -32.75
N PHE A 226 -13.27 11.39 -31.77
CA PHE A 226 -14.35 12.37 -31.75
C PHE A 226 -13.82 13.81 -31.61
N ALA A 227 -12.93 14.07 -30.64
CA ALA A 227 -12.32 15.38 -30.43
C ALA A 227 -11.52 15.87 -31.66
N PHE A 228 -10.93 14.92 -32.41
CA PHE A 228 -10.09 15.20 -33.56
C PHE A 228 -10.82 15.10 -34.91
N ASN A 229 -12.14 14.92 -34.93
CA ASN A 229 -12.96 14.72 -36.14
C ASN A 229 -12.82 15.84 -37.20
N HIS A 230 -12.37 17.03 -36.80
CA HIS A 230 -12.10 18.14 -37.73
C HIS A 230 -10.85 17.94 -38.61
N LEU A 231 -10.04 16.90 -38.38
CA LEU A 231 -8.83 16.61 -39.15
C LEU A 231 -9.11 15.60 -40.26
N ILE A 232 -8.22 15.57 -41.25
CA ILE A 232 -8.20 14.52 -42.27
C ILE A 232 -7.94 13.18 -41.58
N LEU A 233 -8.71 12.15 -41.95
CA LEU A 233 -8.68 10.81 -41.34
C LEU A 233 -7.26 10.23 -41.20
N ARG A 234 -6.40 10.38 -42.23
CA ARG A 234 -5.01 9.92 -42.18
C ARG A 234 -4.21 10.60 -41.07
N SER A 235 -4.32 11.92 -40.95
CA SER A 235 -3.62 12.69 -39.91
C SER A 235 -4.18 12.40 -38.52
N GLN A 236 -5.49 12.21 -38.42
CA GLN A 236 -6.16 11.84 -37.18
C GLN A 236 -5.63 10.51 -36.62
N ILE A 237 -5.57 9.47 -37.45
CA ILE A 237 -5.09 8.14 -37.02
C ILE A 237 -3.63 8.22 -36.55
N ILE A 238 -2.76 8.91 -37.30
CA ILE A 238 -1.34 9.04 -36.94
C ILE A 238 -1.17 9.77 -35.60
N LEU A 239 -1.93 10.85 -35.37
CA LEU A 239 -1.86 11.62 -34.13
C LEU A 239 -2.33 10.81 -32.92
N ILE A 240 -3.43 10.07 -33.04
CA ILE A 240 -3.95 9.22 -31.96
C ILE A 240 -2.95 8.09 -31.66
N LEU A 241 -2.42 7.44 -32.69
CA LEU A 241 -1.43 6.37 -32.52
C LEU A 241 -0.14 6.91 -31.86
N ALA A 242 0.30 8.11 -32.22
CA ALA A 242 1.47 8.74 -31.59
C ALA A 242 1.19 9.12 -30.13
N ALA A 243 0.01 9.68 -29.84
CA ALA A 243 -0.37 10.14 -28.51
C ALA A 243 -0.52 8.99 -27.50
N VAL A 244 -1.13 7.87 -27.91
CA VAL A 244 -1.29 6.68 -27.05
C VAL A 244 -0.06 5.79 -27.08
N GLY A 245 0.59 5.67 -28.24
CA GLY A 245 1.76 4.80 -28.43
C GLY A 245 3.00 5.29 -27.69
N SER A 246 3.22 6.61 -27.59
CA SER A 246 4.39 7.16 -26.90
C SER A 246 4.45 6.79 -25.41
N PRO A 247 3.40 7.03 -24.60
CA PRO A 247 3.35 6.55 -23.20
C PRO A 247 3.46 5.04 -23.07
N ALA A 248 2.87 4.27 -23.99
CA ALA A 248 2.93 2.81 -23.97
C ALA A 248 4.36 2.28 -24.17
N ILE A 249 5.08 2.81 -25.16
CA ILE A 249 6.49 2.45 -25.44
C ILE A 249 7.39 2.88 -24.28
N ALA A 250 7.17 4.08 -23.71
CA ALA A 250 7.91 4.56 -22.55
C ALA A 250 7.73 3.63 -21.34
N THR A 251 6.50 3.19 -21.08
CA THR A 251 6.20 2.25 -20.00
C THR A 251 6.86 0.89 -20.24
N ALA A 252 6.74 0.32 -21.44
CA ALA A 252 7.37 -0.95 -21.78
C ALA A 252 8.91 -0.90 -21.61
N THR A 253 9.52 0.21 -22.03
CA THR A 253 10.96 0.45 -21.86
C THR A 253 11.35 0.54 -20.38
N CYS A 254 10.53 1.20 -19.56
CA CYS A 254 10.74 1.28 -18.11
C CYS A 254 10.73 -0.11 -17.45
N PHE A 255 9.72 -0.94 -17.76
CA PHE A 255 9.65 -2.31 -17.25
C PHE A 255 10.84 -3.18 -17.71
N ALA A 256 11.31 -3.01 -18.94
CA ALA A 256 12.48 -3.72 -19.45
C ALA A 256 13.76 -3.34 -18.67
N ILE A 257 13.97 -2.04 -18.42
CA ILE A 257 15.12 -1.55 -17.64
C ILE A 257 15.06 -2.05 -16.20
N LEU A 258 13.89 -1.99 -15.56
CA LEU A 258 13.72 -2.51 -14.20
C LEU A 258 13.99 -4.02 -14.11
N GLY A 259 13.54 -4.77 -15.12
CA GLY A 259 13.85 -6.19 -15.26
C GLY A 259 15.35 -6.46 -15.41
N TRP A 260 16.06 -5.67 -16.21
CA TRP A 260 17.53 -5.78 -16.35
C TRP A 260 18.30 -5.43 -15.08
N ILE A 261 17.80 -4.50 -14.26
CA ILE A 261 18.38 -4.16 -12.95
C ILE A 261 18.09 -5.25 -11.90
N GLY A 262 17.18 -6.18 -12.19
CA GLY A 262 16.81 -7.27 -11.28
C GLY A 262 15.81 -6.83 -10.21
N PHE A 263 15.01 -5.79 -10.45
CA PHE A 263 13.92 -5.42 -9.54
C PHE A 263 12.83 -6.50 -9.58
N PRO A 264 12.38 -7.04 -8.42
CA PRO A 264 11.36 -8.06 -8.38
C PRO A 264 10.01 -7.51 -8.86
N PHE A 265 9.34 -8.26 -9.73
CA PHE A 265 8.03 -7.90 -10.25
C PHE A 265 6.95 -8.20 -9.20
N ASN A 266 6.25 -7.15 -8.76
CA ASN A 266 5.13 -7.27 -7.82
C ASN A 266 3.81 -7.11 -8.56
N SER A 267 2.76 -7.83 -8.16
CA SER A 267 1.46 -7.80 -8.83
C SER A 267 0.79 -6.41 -8.83
N ILE A 268 1.14 -5.53 -7.88
CA ILE A 268 0.68 -4.13 -7.84
C ILE A 268 1.26 -3.31 -8.99
N MET A 269 2.47 -3.64 -9.48
CA MET A 269 3.11 -2.92 -10.59
C MET A 269 2.31 -3.02 -11.89
N CYS A 270 1.41 -4.00 -12.00
CA CYS A 270 0.52 -4.13 -13.15
C CYS A 270 -0.44 -2.94 -13.33
N ILE A 271 -0.61 -2.09 -12.31
CA ILE A 271 -1.41 -0.85 -12.39
C ILE A 271 -0.62 0.29 -13.05
N THR A 272 0.71 0.28 -12.97
CA THR A 272 1.58 1.38 -13.44
C THR A 272 1.41 1.73 -14.93
N PRO A 273 1.31 0.77 -15.88
CA PRO A 273 1.04 1.11 -17.28
C PRO A 273 -0.25 1.91 -17.48
N PHE A 274 -1.26 1.64 -16.65
CA PHE A 274 -2.57 2.28 -16.73
C PHE A 274 -2.49 3.73 -16.27
N LEU A 275 -1.75 3.96 -15.19
CA LEU A 275 -1.42 5.29 -14.70
C LEU A 275 -0.67 6.11 -15.75
N VAL A 276 0.39 5.56 -16.33
CA VAL A 276 1.23 6.29 -17.30
C VAL A 276 0.44 6.66 -18.56
N MET A 277 -0.45 5.79 -19.03
CA MET A 277 -1.29 6.11 -20.18
C MET A 277 -2.36 7.16 -19.86
N GLY A 278 -2.98 7.12 -18.69
CA GLY A 278 -3.99 8.11 -18.29
C GLY A 278 -3.44 9.53 -18.15
N ILE A 279 -2.18 9.67 -17.72
CA ILE A 279 -1.49 10.96 -17.57
C ILE A 279 -0.82 11.39 -18.89
N GLY A 280 -0.19 10.45 -19.59
CA GLY A 280 0.69 10.75 -20.72
C GLY A 280 -0.02 11.25 -21.99
N VAL A 281 -1.34 11.09 -22.08
CA VAL A 281 -2.13 11.54 -23.24
C VAL A 281 -2.51 13.02 -23.14
N ASP A 282 -2.52 13.61 -21.95
CA ASP A 282 -3.00 14.97 -21.68
C ASP A 282 -2.25 16.05 -22.48
N ASP A 283 -0.91 15.93 -22.54
CA ASP A 283 -0.04 16.85 -23.28
C ASP A 283 -0.30 16.85 -24.80
N ALA A 284 -0.81 15.74 -25.34
CA ALA A 284 -1.13 15.64 -26.77
C ALA A 284 -2.28 16.60 -27.14
N PHE A 285 -3.26 16.80 -26.25
CA PHE A 285 -4.36 17.73 -26.48
C PHE A 285 -3.87 19.18 -26.50
N LEU A 286 -2.99 19.56 -25.57
CA LEU A 286 -2.38 20.89 -25.52
C LEU A 286 -1.58 21.19 -26.79
N LEU A 287 -0.70 20.27 -27.19
CA LEU A 287 0.15 20.42 -28.37
C LEU A 287 -0.68 20.54 -29.65
N LEU A 288 -1.73 19.73 -29.81
CA LEU A 288 -2.60 19.78 -30.98
C LEU A 288 -3.38 21.10 -31.07
N HIS A 289 -3.89 21.61 -29.95
CA HIS A 289 -4.64 22.87 -29.93
C HIS A 289 -3.75 24.06 -30.28
N ALA A 290 -2.51 24.13 -29.78
CA ALA A 290 -1.59 25.18 -30.23
C ALA A 290 -1.20 25.02 -31.70
N TRP A 291 -0.97 23.80 -32.17
CA TRP A 291 -0.66 23.56 -33.58
C TRP A 291 -1.76 24.09 -34.50
N ARG A 292 -3.03 23.90 -34.13
CA ARG A 292 -4.17 24.45 -34.87
C ARG A 292 -4.27 25.96 -34.77
N ARG A 293 -4.04 26.53 -33.59
CA ARG A 293 -4.12 27.98 -33.36
C ARG A 293 -3.19 28.77 -34.28
N TYR A 294 -1.99 28.25 -34.53
CA TYR A 294 -1.00 28.87 -35.41
C TYR A 294 -1.05 28.33 -36.85
N GLY A 295 -2.19 27.79 -37.28
CA GLY A 295 -2.42 27.16 -38.58
C GLY A 295 -2.18 28.04 -39.81
N LYS A 296 -2.10 29.37 -39.64
CA LYS A 296 -1.83 30.32 -40.73
C LYS A 296 -0.33 30.45 -41.07
N HIS A 297 0.56 30.05 -40.17
CA HIS A 297 2.01 30.15 -40.39
C HIS A 297 2.55 28.95 -41.20
N PRO A 298 3.63 29.12 -41.98
CA PRO A 298 4.35 28.02 -42.63
C PRO A 298 4.77 26.95 -41.63
N VAL A 299 4.89 25.68 -42.04
CA VAL A 299 5.11 24.53 -41.14
C VAL A 299 6.33 24.70 -40.22
N LYS A 300 7.47 25.15 -40.77
CA LYS A 300 8.70 25.38 -39.99
C LYS A 300 8.52 26.44 -38.92
N GLU A 301 7.87 27.54 -39.29
CA GLU A 301 7.61 28.66 -38.41
C GLU A 301 6.56 28.31 -37.35
N ARG A 302 5.53 27.58 -37.74
CA ARG A 302 4.50 27.05 -36.84
C ARG A 302 5.10 26.14 -35.78
N MET A 303 5.99 25.21 -36.18
CA MET A 303 6.68 24.33 -35.23
C MET A 303 7.50 25.13 -34.22
N ARG A 304 8.25 26.13 -34.68
CA ARG A 304 9.00 27.04 -33.82
C ARG A 304 8.09 27.71 -32.78
N ILE A 305 6.99 28.30 -33.21
CA ILE A 305 6.05 29.01 -32.33
C ILE A 305 5.41 28.05 -31.32
N VAL A 306 4.96 26.86 -31.77
CA VAL A 306 4.29 25.88 -30.89
C VAL A 306 5.24 25.37 -29.82
N VAL A 307 6.46 24.97 -30.19
CA VAL A 307 7.47 24.52 -29.23
C VAL A 307 7.87 25.63 -28.26
N GLN A 308 8.01 26.87 -28.74
CA GLN A 308 8.35 28.01 -27.89
C GLN A 308 7.23 28.37 -26.89
N GLN A 309 5.96 28.20 -27.28
CA GLN A 309 4.81 28.60 -26.47
C GLN A 309 4.34 27.52 -25.49
N ILE A 310 4.35 26.25 -25.90
CA ILE A 310 3.84 25.13 -25.09
C ILE A 310 4.97 24.29 -24.48
N GLY A 311 6.11 24.15 -25.17
CA GLY A 311 7.21 23.28 -24.74
C GLY A 311 7.67 23.52 -23.30
N PRO A 312 7.89 24.79 -22.86
CA PRO A 312 8.22 25.06 -21.47
C PRO A 312 7.15 24.57 -20.50
N SER A 313 5.87 24.75 -20.82
CA SER A 313 4.78 24.34 -19.94
C SER A 313 4.70 22.81 -19.79
N MET A 314 4.92 22.05 -20.87
CA MET A 314 5.00 20.58 -20.84
C MET A 314 6.24 20.07 -20.09
N ALA A 315 7.36 20.79 -20.19
CA ALA A 315 8.55 20.47 -19.43
C ALA A 315 8.33 20.67 -17.92
N ILE A 316 7.54 21.69 -17.56
CA ILE A 316 7.16 21.94 -16.16
C ILE A 316 6.36 20.77 -15.60
N THR A 317 5.29 20.35 -16.28
CA THR A 317 4.45 19.23 -15.84
C THR A 317 5.23 17.91 -15.75
N SER A 318 6.07 17.63 -16.75
CA SER A 318 6.94 16.45 -16.73
C SER A 318 7.92 16.44 -15.55
N ALA A 319 8.52 17.59 -15.23
CA ALA A 319 9.44 17.71 -14.10
C ALA A 319 8.72 17.63 -12.76
N THR A 320 7.55 18.27 -12.61
CA THR A 320 6.74 18.20 -11.38
C THR A 320 6.25 16.78 -11.13
N ASN A 321 5.82 16.06 -12.16
CA ASN A 321 5.47 14.64 -12.07
C ASN A 321 6.68 13.78 -11.68
N THR A 322 7.87 14.04 -12.25
CA THR A 322 9.10 13.34 -11.88
C THR A 322 9.46 13.57 -10.40
N VAL A 323 9.33 14.80 -9.90
CA VAL A 323 9.57 15.12 -8.48
C VAL A 323 8.54 14.44 -7.59
N ALA A 324 7.25 14.51 -7.93
CA ALA A 324 6.18 13.89 -7.15
C ALA A 324 6.37 12.37 -7.00
N PHE A 325 6.58 11.64 -8.11
CA PHE A 325 6.85 10.21 -8.06
C PHE A 325 8.23 9.90 -7.45
N GLY A 326 9.22 10.78 -7.64
CA GLY A 326 10.55 10.64 -7.05
C GLY A 326 10.54 10.71 -5.52
N VAL A 327 9.77 11.62 -4.93
CA VAL A 327 9.59 11.68 -3.46
C VAL A 327 8.96 10.39 -2.93
N GLY A 328 8.06 9.77 -3.72
CA GLY A 328 7.48 8.46 -3.40
C GLY A 328 8.51 7.34 -3.23
N VAL A 329 9.66 7.40 -3.92
CA VAL A 329 10.75 6.42 -3.77
C VAL A 329 11.45 6.54 -2.41
N PHE A 330 11.54 7.76 -1.88
CA PHE A 330 12.18 8.04 -0.59
C PHE A 330 11.22 7.92 0.59
N SER A 331 9.91 7.89 0.33
CA SER A 331 8.90 7.68 1.37
C SER A 331 8.89 6.20 1.79
N PRO A 332 9.12 5.88 3.09
CA PRO A 332 9.06 4.51 3.55
C PRO A 332 7.62 3.99 3.47
N THR A 333 7.28 3.18 2.46
CA THR A 333 5.95 2.55 2.39
C THR A 333 5.82 1.53 3.52
N PRO A 334 4.86 1.69 4.45
CA PRO A 334 4.67 0.74 5.52
C PRO A 334 4.14 -0.59 4.98
N GLN A 335 5.00 -1.49 4.51
CA GLN A 335 4.63 -2.89 4.30
C GLN A 335 4.21 -3.50 5.64
N TYR A 336 2.91 -3.77 5.77
CA TYR A 336 2.36 -4.47 6.92
C TYR A 336 3.11 -5.80 7.11
N SER A 337 3.93 -5.87 8.14
CA SER A 337 4.34 -7.14 8.71
C SER A 337 3.44 -7.35 9.91
N PRO A 338 2.70 -8.46 10.02
CA PRO A 338 2.26 -8.92 11.32
C PRO A 338 3.50 -8.96 12.21
N ILE A 339 3.44 -8.26 13.33
CA ILE A 339 4.53 -8.26 14.29
C ILE A 339 4.45 -9.60 15.01
N ASN A 340 5.44 -10.45 14.79
CA ASN A 340 5.80 -11.48 15.73
C ASN A 340 7.29 -11.32 16.05
N PHE A 341 7.60 -11.56 17.32
CA PHE A 341 8.91 -11.54 17.97
C PHE A 341 9.38 -10.16 18.42
N ILE A 342 9.02 -9.83 19.66
CA ILE A 342 9.75 -8.85 20.47
C ILE A 342 11.16 -9.43 20.68
N SER A 343 12.09 -8.99 19.84
CA SER A 343 13.50 -9.29 20.01
C SER A 343 14.07 -8.38 21.11
N ALA A 344 14.72 -9.00 22.10
CA ALA A 344 15.37 -8.43 23.28
C ALA A 344 14.49 -8.34 24.54
N MET A 345 14.76 -9.25 25.48
CA MET A 345 14.29 -9.16 26.85
C MET A 345 15.03 -8.01 27.59
N PRO A 346 14.34 -7.27 28.48
CA PRO A 346 14.98 -6.28 29.35
C PRO A 346 15.93 -6.95 30.33
N ASN A 347 16.93 -6.22 30.81
CA ASN A 347 17.76 -6.73 31.90
C ASN A 347 16.92 -6.81 33.19
N VAL A 348 16.62 -8.04 33.62
CA VAL A 348 15.77 -8.33 34.78
C VAL A 348 16.36 -7.76 36.08
N SER A 349 17.69 -7.62 36.16
CA SER A 349 18.38 -7.05 37.31
C SER A 349 18.21 -5.53 37.44
N LYS A 350 17.67 -4.84 36.43
CA LYS A 350 17.40 -3.39 36.46
C LYS A 350 15.89 -3.13 36.49
N PRO A 351 15.32 -2.72 37.65
CA PRO A 351 13.88 -2.56 37.80
C PRO A 351 13.24 -1.56 36.81
N GLN A 352 13.99 -0.52 36.44
CA GLN A 352 13.51 0.55 35.56
C GLN A 352 13.46 0.15 34.08
N GLU A 353 14.35 -0.74 33.63
CA GLU A 353 14.31 -1.30 32.27
C GLU A 353 13.17 -2.33 32.17
N LEU A 354 12.99 -3.16 33.21
CA LEU A 354 11.92 -4.16 33.28
C LEU A 354 10.53 -3.53 33.31
N SER A 355 10.31 -2.50 34.12
CA SER A 355 9.02 -1.81 34.21
C SER A 355 8.65 -1.11 32.91
N SER A 356 9.61 -0.41 32.27
CA SER A 356 9.41 0.25 30.99
C SER A 356 9.06 -0.75 29.87
N PHE A 357 9.71 -1.92 29.87
CA PHE A 357 9.41 -2.98 28.91
C PHE A 357 8.03 -3.59 29.13
N LEU A 358 7.66 -3.92 30.38
CA LEU A 358 6.33 -4.44 30.70
C LEU A 358 5.21 -3.43 30.40
N GLU A 359 5.47 -2.14 30.59
CA GLU A 359 4.53 -1.08 30.19
C GLU A 359 4.34 -1.03 28.66
N MET A 360 5.44 -1.13 27.89
CA MET A 360 5.35 -1.22 26.43
C MET A 360 4.52 -2.42 25.98
N ILE A 361 4.75 -3.59 26.56
CA ILE A 361 3.94 -4.80 26.30
C ILE A 361 2.48 -4.58 26.66
N GLY A 362 2.20 -4.00 27.83
CA GLY A 362 0.84 -3.68 28.26
C GLY A 362 0.11 -2.75 27.29
N ARG A 363 0.80 -1.72 26.76
CA ARG A 363 0.23 -0.82 25.75
C ARG A 363 -0.08 -1.55 24.43
N LEU A 364 0.78 -2.47 24.00
CA LEU A 364 0.57 -3.28 22.80
C LEU A 364 -0.61 -4.23 22.98
N GLU A 365 -0.71 -4.89 24.12
CA GLU A 365 -1.79 -5.84 24.42
C GLU A 365 -3.17 -5.18 24.45
N HIS A 366 -3.24 -3.92 24.87
CA HIS A 366 -4.48 -3.12 24.91
C HIS A 366 -4.70 -2.29 23.64
N SER A 367 -3.85 -2.42 22.63
CA SER A 367 -4.02 -1.74 21.35
C SER A 367 -5.16 -2.34 20.53
N ASP A 368 -5.89 -1.51 19.79
CA ASP A 368 -7.02 -1.94 18.96
C ASP A 368 -6.58 -3.01 17.95
N GLY A 369 -7.27 -4.16 17.98
CA GLY A 369 -6.97 -5.31 17.12
C GLY A 369 -5.97 -6.31 17.69
N CYS A 370 -5.37 -6.05 18.86
CA CYS A 370 -4.51 -7.01 19.54
C CYS A 370 -5.31 -8.04 20.36
N TYR A 371 -4.70 -9.21 20.58
CA TYR A 371 -5.36 -10.36 21.21
C TYR A 371 -5.58 -10.22 22.74
N GLY A 372 -5.10 -9.13 23.35
CA GLY A 372 -5.16 -8.87 24.78
C GLY A 372 -4.00 -9.49 25.57
N PRO A 373 -3.84 -9.12 26.86
CA PRO A 373 -2.74 -9.60 27.70
C PRO A 373 -2.82 -11.09 27.99
N GLU A 374 -4.03 -11.66 27.99
CA GLU A 374 -4.25 -13.07 28.30
C GLU A 374 -3.82 -14.01 27.17
N ARG A 375 -3.82 -13.52 25.93
CA ARG A 375 -3.50 -14.30 24.72
C ARG A 375 -2.09 -14.03 24.21
N THR A 376 -1.34 -13.16 24.89
CA THR A 376 0.02 -12.79 24.51
C THR A 376 1.00 -13.61 25.33
N GLN A 377 1.67 -14.56 24.68
CA GLN A 377 2.68 -15.37 25.35
C GLN A 377 3.99 -14.60 25.41
N VAL A 378 4.41 -14.23 26.62
CA VAL A 378 5.67 -13.54 26.87
C VAL A 378 6.52 -14.45 27.74
N LEU A 379 7.58 -15.03 27.15
CA LEU A 379 8.51 -15.91 27.86
C LEU A 379 9.08 -15.26 29.13
N LEU A 380 9.24 -13.93 29.14
CA LEU A 380 9.67 -13.15 30.30
C LEU A 380 8.68 -13.22 31.47
N ARG A 381 7.37 -13.20 31.22
CA ARG A 381 6.37 -13.34 32.29
C ARG A 381 6.47 -14.72 32.94
N ASP A 382 6.57 -15.75 32.11
CA ASP A 382 6.74 -17.13 32.57
C ASP A 382 8.06 -17.34 33.34
N PHE A 383 9.11 -16.61 32.99
CA PHE A 383 10.41 -16.61 33.67
C PHE A 383 10.34 -15.92 35.03
N LEU A 384 9.68 -14.76 35.12
CA LEU A 384 9.46 -14.03 36.38
C LEU A 384 8.60 -14.84 37.37
N GLU A 385 7.50 -15.42 36.90
CA GLU A 385 6.65 -16.31 37.71
C GLU A 385 7.43 -17.53 38.23
N TRP A 386 8.34 -18.08 37.42
CA TRP A 386 9.19 -19.19 37.84
C TRP A 386 10.17 -18.80 38.95
N GLY A 387 10.78 -17.61 38.89
CA GLY A 387 11.65 -17.13 39.97
C GLY A 387 10.90 -16.75 41.24
N GLU A 388 9.70 -16.15 41.11
CA GLU A 388 8.81 -15.91 42.25
C GLU A 388 8.40 -17.23 42.94
N ALA A 389 8.09 -18.26 42.15
CA ALA A 389 7.76 -19.59 42.70
C ALA A 389 8.95 -20.27 43.41
N ASN A 390 10.18 -19.95 43.00
CA ASN A 390 11.40 -20.50 43.60
C ASN A 390 12.03 -19.59 44.66
N ASN A 391 11.44 -18.42 44.97
CA ASN A 391 11.98 -17.42 45.91
C ASN A 391 13.41 -16.93 45.58
N GLU A 392 13.76 -16.83 44.29
CA GLU A 392 15.10 -16.41 43.84
C GLU A 392 15.08 -15.00 43.23
N THR A 393 16.12 -14.21 43.50
CA THR A 393 16.36 -12.95 42.77
C THR A 393 16.89 -13.28 41.38
N LEU A 394 16.00 -13.28 40.38
CA LEU A 394 16.32 -13.69 39.02
C LEU A 394 17.37 -12.79 38.36
N THR A 395 18.36 -13.44 37.76
CA THR A 395 19.35 -12.86 36.85
C THR A 395 19.26 -13.55 35.48
N LEU A 396 19.88 -12.97 34.44
CA LEU A 396 19.94 -13.62 33.12
C LEU A 396 20.71 -14.95 33.17
N ASP A 397 21.55 -15.18 34.18
CA ASP A 397 22.31 -16.42 34.37
C ASP A 397 21.41 -17.60 34.78
N ASP A 398 20.18 -17.34 35.23
CA ASP A 398 19.19 -18.36 35.61
C ASP A 398 18.32 -18.81 34.42
N LEU A 399 18.43 -18.12 33.28
CA LEU A 399 17.68 -18.42 32.06
C LEU A 399 17.96 -19.85 31.54
N PRO A 400 19.21 -20.35 31.48
CA PRO A 400 19.48 -21.71 31.05
C PRO A 400 18.83 -22.76 31.96
N ALA A 401 18.77 -22.52 33.28
CA ALA A 401 18.09 -23.41 34.23
C ALA A 401 16.59 -23.45 33.94
N TYR A 402 15.95 -22.29 33.78
CA TYR A 402 14.55 -22.18 33.37
C TYR A 402 14.25 -22.88 32.03
N LEU A 403 15.09 -22.68 31.02
CA LEU A 403 14.94 -23.30 29.69
C LEU A 403 15.13 -24.82 29.76
N SER A 404 16.08 -25.31 30.55
CA SER A 404 16.34 -26.74 30.73
C SER A 404 15.16 -27.49 31.36
N VAL A 405 14.51 -26.90 32.37
CA VAL A 405 13.30 -27.45 33.02
C VAL A 405 12.17 -27.61 32.01
N ARG A 406 12.05 -26.70 31.04
CA ARG A 406 11.02 -26.72 29.99
C ARG A 406 11.46 -27.48 28.73
N LYS A 407 12.64 -28.11 28.74
CA LYS A 407 13.26 -28.78 27.58
C LYS A 407 13.36 -27.88 26.34
N ILE A 408 13.48 -26.57 26.56
CA ILE A 408 13.70 -25.60 25.50
C ILE A 408 15.21 -25.53 25.30
N LYS A 409 15.67 -25.80 24.08
CA LYS A 409 17.10 -25.70 23.76
C LYS A 409 17.48 -24.22 23.73
N ASP A 410 18.44 -23.82 24.56
CA ASP A 410 19.06 -22.51 24.40
C ASP A 410 19.98 -22.57 23.18
N VAL A 411 19.48 -22.06 22.06
CA VAL A 411 20.23 -22.03 20.80
C VAL A 411 21.14 -20.78 20.75
N ASN A 412 21.25 -20.02 21.84
CA ASN A 412 22.18 -18.87 21.98
C ASN A 412 21.96 -17.79 20.89
N ILE A 413 20.70 -17.55 20.53
CA ILE A 413 20.34 -16.85 19.29
C ILE A 413 20.52 -15.33 19.37
N VAL A 414 20.65 -14.75 20.57
CA VAL A 414 20.69 -13.29 20.73
C VAL A 414 21.69 -12.85 21.81
N GLN A 415 22.87 -12.38 21.39
CA GLN A 415 23.70 -11.50 22.22
C GLN A 415 23.38 -10.03 21.90
N TYR A 416 23.27 -9.22 22.96
CA TYR A 416 22.86 -7.82 22.93
C TYR A 416 23.98 -6.90 22.42
N ASN A 417 23.62 -5.81 21.75
CA ASN A 417 24.49 -4.64 21.67
C ASN A 417 23.66 -3.39 21.97
N MET A 418 23.97 -2.72 23.08
CA MET A 418 23.28 -1.51 23.52
C MET A 418 24.00 -0.29 22.95
N THR A 419 23.34 0.46 22.07
CA THR A 419 23.77 1.83 21.73
C THR A 419 22.90 2.83 22.44
N ASN A 420 23.46 3.53 23.44
CA ASN A 420 22.85 4.68 24.13
C ASN A 420 21.47 4.43 24.77
N GLY A 421 21.25 3.27 25.41
CA GLY A 421 20.10 3.07 26.30
C GLY A 421 18.72 3.05 25.63
N THR A 422 18.67 2.92 24.29
CA THR A 422 17.44 2.73 23.55
C THR A 422 17.50 1.39 22.82
N VAL A 423 16.48 0.56 23.01
CA VAL A 423 16.29 -0.67 22.23
C VAL A 423 15.89 -0.24 20.83
N ASP A 424 16.67 -0.61 19.81
CA ASP A 424 16.36 -0.30 18.42
C ASP A 424 15.17 -1.16 17.96
N SER A 425 13.96 -0.69 18.29
CA SER A 425 12.67 -1.31 17.99
C SER A 425 12.25 -1.02 16.54
N ALA A 426 13.16 -1.32 15.61
CA ALA A 426 12.98 -1.03 14.19
C ALA A 426 11.75 -1.71 13.56
N LEU A 427 11.24 -2.79 14.18
CA LEU A 427 10.05 -3.52 13.73
C LEU A 427 8.73 -3.00 14.33
N MET A 428 8.74 -2.59 15.61
CA MET A 428 7.55 -2.12 16.35
C MET A 428 7.12 -0.71 15.95
N ASN A 429 8.07 0.14 15.57
CA ASN A 429 7.79 1.49 15.09
C ASN A 429 7.06 1.53 13.73
N TYR A 430 6.71 0.40 13.12
CA TYR A 430 6.17 0.37 11.76
C TYR A 430 4.65 0.38 11.68
N ILE A 431 3.95 -0.24 12.64
CA ILE A 431 2.47 -0.25 12.68
C ILE A 431 1.93 1.01 13.36
N VAL A 432 2.59 1.46 14.44
CA VAL A 432 2.14 2.60 15.24
C VAL A 432 2.45 3.95 14.56
N ASN A 433 3.54 4.05 13.79
CA ASN A 433 3.94 5.32 13.16
C ASN A 433 3.45 5.47 11.70
N VAL A 434 2.53 4.62 11.21
CA VAL A 434 2.03 4.73 9.82
C VAL A 434 1.45 6.13 9.57
N VAL A 435 0.66 6.65 10.52
CA VAL A 435 0.03 7.97 10.40
C VAL A 435 1.08 9.09 10.45
N ASP A 436 2.09 8.97 11.31
CA ASP A 436 3.16 9.97 11.42
C ASP A 436 4.06 9.98 10.19
N GLU A 437 4.44 8.81 9.67
CA GLU A 437 5.23 8.68 8.45
C GLU A 437 4.43 9.15 7.22
N LEU A 438 3.12 8.89 7.20
CA LEU A 438 2.22 9.43 6.18
C LEU A 438 2.17 10.95 6.21
N ILE A 439 1.94 11.57 7.37
CA ILE A 439 1.88 13.03 7.49
C ILE A 439 3.22 13.63 7.04
N LYS A 440 4.35 13.06 7.47
CA LYS A 440 5.69 13.49 7.02
C LYS A 440 5.83 13.38 5.50
N ALA A 441 5.44 12.25 4.91
CA ALA A 441 5.56 12.02 3.47
C ALA A 441 4.72 13.02 2.66
N VAL A 442 3.48 13.28 3.10
CA VAL A 442 2.59 14.27 2.48
C VAL A 442 3.19 15.69 2.59
N LEU A 443 3.68 16.07 3.77
CA LEU A 443 4.29 17.40 3.99
C LEU A 443 5.57 17.59 3.18
N ILE A 444 6.45 16.58 3.12
CA ILE A 444 7.68 16.61 2.33
C ILE A 444 7.34 16.73 0.84
N THR A 445 6.40 15.93 0.35
CA THR A 445 5.96 15.99 -1.05
C THR A 445 5.40 17.36 -1.38
N PHE A 446 4.56 17.90 -0.50
CA PHE A 446 4.01 19.24 -0.66
C PHE A 446 5.09 20.34 -0.70
N ALA A 447 6.09 20.26 0.19
CA ALA A 447 7.21 21.19 0.22
C ALA A 447 8.07 21.10 -1.06
N CYS A 448 8.40 19.88 -1.50
CA CYS A 448 9.14 19.64 -2.74
C CYS A 448 8.38 20.17 -3.97
N MET A 449 7.07 19.94 -4.04
CA MET A 449 6.24 20.42 -5.14
C MET A 449 6.09 21.94 -5.14
N THR A 450 5.97 22.55 -3.95
CA THR A 450 5.98 24.02 -3.81
C THR A 450 7.30 24.60 -4.33
N LEU A 451 8.44 24.00 -3.96
CA LEU A 451 9.76 24.41 -4.43
C LEU A 451 9.89 24.27 -5.95
N ALA A 452 9.42 23.14 -6.50
CA ALA A 452 9.41 22.90 -7.95
C ALA A 452 8.58 23.97 -8.67
N CYS A 453 7.35 24.24 -8.22
CA CYS A 453 6.50 25.29 -8.76
C CYS A 453 7.15 26.68 -8.69
N ALA A 454 7.81 27.01 -7.57
CA ALA A 454 8.48 28.30 -7.39
C ALA A 454 9.68 28.49 -8.32
N PHE A 455 10.43 27.42 -8.62
CA PHE A 455 11.55 27.46 -9.56
C PHE A 455 11.07 27.51 -11.02
N MET A 456 10.00 26.78 -11.33
CA MET A 456 9.54 26.57 -12.69
C MET A 456 8.57 27.64 -13.22
N ILE A 457 7.76 28.24 -12.35
CA ILE A 457 6.87 29.35 -12.70
C ILE A 457 7.64 30.66 -12.47
N PRO A 458 7.96 31.44 -13.53
CA PRO A 458 8.74 32.68 -13.42
C PRO A 458 7.95 33.86 -12.81
N SER A 459 7.09 33.58 -11.84
CA SER A 459 6.37 34.59 -11.05
C SER A 459 6.05 34.06 -9.65
N LEU A 460 6.44 34.83 -8.62
CA LEU A 460 6.17 34.45 -7.23
C LEU A 460 4.67 34.41 -6.92
N THR A 461 3.89 35.31 -7.51
CA THR A 461 2.43 35.35 -7.36
C THR A 461 1.74 34.18 -8.07
N GLY A 462 2.21 33.78 -9.25
CA GLY A 462 1.67 32.61 -9.95
C GLY A 462 2.01 31.32 -9.22
N ALA A 463 3.25 31.21 -8.71
CA ALA A 463 3.68 30.08 -7.91
C ALA A 463 2.91 29.96 -6.59
N SER A 464 2.65 31.07 -5.90
CA SER A 464 1.87 31.04 -4.65
C SER A 464 0.41 30.65 -4.87
N ILE A 465 -0.24 31.15 -5.93
CA ILE A 465 -1.61 30.75 -6.29
C ILE A 465 -1.67 29.27 -6.68
N ALA A 466 -0.70 28.78 -7.47
CA ALA A 466 -0.61 27.36 -7.82
C ALA A 466 -0.45 26.49 -6.57
N THR A 467 0.41 26.91 -5.64
CA THR A 467 0.64 26.22 -4.36
C THR A 467 -0.61 26.18 -3.46
N LEU A 468 -1.33 27.30 -3.35
CA LEU A 468 -2.60 27.35 -2.61
C LEU A 468 -3.69 26.49 -3.25
N SER A 469 -3.74 26.46 -4.58
CA SER A 469 -4.65 25.59 -5.33
C SER A 469 -4.33 24.11 -5.06
N MET A 470 -3.06 23.73 -5.06
CA MET A 470 -2.59 22.38 -4.75
C MET A 470 -2.99 21.93 -3.34
N LEU A 471 -2.83 22.79 -2.33
CA LEU A 471 -3.32 22.52 -0.96
C LEU A 471 -4.82 22.27 -0.95
N SER A 472 -5.58 23.17 -1.55
CA SER A 472 -7.04 23.09 -1.57
C SER A 472 -7.52 21.79 -2.23
N ILE A 473 -6.94 21.40 -3.36
CA ILE A 473 -7.27 20.14 -4.05
C ILE A 473 -6.95 18.95 -3.15
N SER A 474 -5.77 18.94 -2.51
CA SER A 474 -5.31 17.83 -1.67
C SER A 474 -6.18 17.63 -0.42
N PHE A 475 -6.55 18.71 0.27
CA PHE A 475 -7.46 18.64 1.42
C PHE A 475 -8.87 18.20 1.00
N THR A 476 -9.39 18.71 -0.12
CA THR A 476 -10.72 18.34 -0.62
C THR A 476 -10.77 16.87 -1.05
N LEU A 477 -9.70 16.39 -1.71
CA LEU A 477 -9.52 14.99 -2.07
C LEU A 477 -9.60 14.09 -0.84
N LEU A 478 -8.80 14.36 0.18
CA LEU A 478 -8.80 13.59 1.42
C LEU A 478 -10.17 13.58 2.10
N GLY A 479 -10.85 14.74 2.14
CA GLY A 479 -12.19 14.85 2.70
C GLY A 479 -13.22 13.98 1.98
N ILE A 480 -13.23 14.00 0.64
CA ILE A 480 -14.18 13.19 -0.14
C ILE A 480 -13.83 11.70 -0.09
N LEU A 481 -12.55 11.33 -0.10
CA LEU A 481 -12.14 9.94 0.07
C LEU A 481 -12.57 9.39 1.44
N ALA A 482 -12.46 10.20 2.50
CA ALA A 482 -12.98 9.86 3.82
C ALA A 482 -14.51 9.68 3.82
N LEU A 483 -15.25 10.56 3.13
CA LEU A 483 -16.72 10.41 2.97
C LEU A 483 -17.10 9.15 2.18
N TRP A 484 -16.24 8.69 1.27
CA TRP A 484 -16.39 7.41 0.57
C TRP A 484 -15.98 6.18 1.40
N GLY A 485 -15.67 6.36 2.68
CA GLY A 485 -15.33 5.28 3.60
C GLY A 485 -13.97 4.64 3.30
N GLN A 486 -13.08 5.36 2.62
CA GLN A 486 -11.78 4.83 2.24
C GLN A 486 -10.82 4.86 3.43
N SER A 487 -10.33 3.69 3.84
CA SER A 487 -9.39 3.54 4.95
C SER A 487 -8.02 4.13 4.61
N LEU A 488 -7.36 4.70 5.61
CA LEU A 488 -6.02 5.25 5.47
C LEU A 488 -4.99 4.12 5.56
N ASP A 489 -4.45 3.73 4.40
CA ASP A 489 -3.51 2.63 4.20
C ASP A 489 -2.39 3.06 3.22
N PRO A 490 -1.28 2.30 3.10
CA PRO A 490 -0.20 2.63 2.18
C PRO A 490 -0.65 2.78 0.71
N VAL A 491 -1.70 2.07 0.29
CA VAL A 491 -2.26 2.19 -1.06
C VAL A 491 -2.86 3.58 -1.26
N THR A 492 -3.69 4.03 -0.32
CA THR A 492 -4.32 5.35 -0.37
C THR A 492 -3.31 6.47 -0.14
N MET A 493 -2.26 6.22 0.64
CA MET A 493 -1.10 7.11 0.72
C MET A 493 -0.46 7.34 -0.65
N ILE A 494 -0.11 6.28 -1.37
CA ILE A 494 0.49 6.41 -2.71
C ILE A 494 -0.44 7.19 -3.64
N ASN A 495 -1.74 6.89 -3.59
CA ASN A 495 -2.74 7.58 -4.40
C ASN A 495 -2.82 9.08 -4.07
N VAL A 496 -2.71 9.46 -2.80
CA VAL A 496 -2.68 10.87 -2.36
C VAL A 496 -1.39 11.57 -2.77
N LEU A 497 -0.23 10.92 -2.65
CA LEU A 497 1.04 11.49 -3.11
C LEU A 497 1.05 11.74 -4.62
N MET A 498 0.56 10.77 -5.39
CA MET A 498 0.32 10.92 -6.83
C MET A 498 -0.64 12.07 -7.13
N ALA A 499 -1.74 12.17 -6.37
CA ALA A 499 -2.73 13.23 -6.55
C ALA A 499 -2.14 14.64 -6.38
N ILE A 500 -1.24 14.83 -5.41
CA ILE A 500 -0.52 16.11 -5.24
C ILE A 500 0.23 16.44 -6.52
N GLY A 501 0.98 15.47 -7.08
CA GLY A 501 1.70 15.61 -8.35
C GLY A 501 0.80 16.03 -9.51
N LEU A 502 -0.27 15.27 -9.74
CA LEU A 502 -1.22 15.50 -10.84
C LEU A 502 -2.02 16.79 -10.72
N SER A 503 -2.29 17.25 -9.49
CA SER A 503 -3.04 18.48 -9.28
C SER A 503 -2.28 19.73 -9.75
N VAL A 504 -0.95 19.67 -9.79
CA VAL A 504 -0.09 20.80 -10.18
C VAL A 504 -0.25 21.12 -11.66
N ASP A 505 -0.45 20.12 -12.51
CA ASP A 505 -0.45 20.28 -13.96
C ASP A 505 -1.49 21.33 -14.40
N PHE A 506 -2.72 21.22 -13.89
CA PHE A 506 -3.78 22.19 -14.18
C PHE A 506 -3.42 23.62 -13.77
N SER A 507 -2.79 23.77 -12.60
CA SER A 507 -2.45 25.07 -12.04
C SER A 507 -1.24 25.71 -12.71
N ALA A 508 -0.22 24.92 -13.02
CA ALA A 508 1.01 25.35 -13.65
C ALA A 508 0.76 25.86 -15.08
N HIS A 509 -0.06 25.16 -15.87
CA HIS A 509 -0.42 25.61 -17.22
C HIS A 509 -1.07 26.99 -17.23
N VAL A 510 -2.06 27.21 -16.36
CA VAL A 510 -2.80 28.48 -16.30
C VAL A 510 -1.90 29.62 -15.80
N CYS A 511 -1.15 29.39 -14.72
CA CYS A 511 -0.23 30.39 -14.17
C CYS A 511 0.93 30.73 -15.12
N TYR A 512 1.49 29.75 -15.82
CA TYR A 512 2.57 29.97 -16.79
C TYR A 512 2.09 30.78 -17.99
N HIS A 513 0.97 30.40 -18.61
CA HIS A 513 0.40 31.15 -19.73
C HIS A 513 -0.07 32.54 -19.32
N TYR A 514 -0.48 32.73 -18.07
CA TYR A 514 -0.76 34.05 -17.51
C TYR A 514 0.48 34.93 -17.45
N HIS A 515 1.60 34.41 -16.95
CA HIS A 515 2.86 35.15 -16.91
C HIS A 515 3.40 35.45 -18.31
N LEU A 516 3.32 34.50 -19.25
CA LEU A 516 3.73 34.75 -20.64
C LEU A 516 2.92 35.90 -21.25
N GLY A 517 1.61 35.94 -20.98
CA GLY A 517 0.73 37.04 -21.38
C GLY A 517 1.02 38.38 -20.70
N GLN A 518 1.76 38.41 -19.58
CA GLN A 518 2.31 39.64 -18.99
C GLN A 518 3.59 40.07 -19.72
N ARG A 519 4.46 39.12 -20.06
CA ARG A 519 5.77 39.40 -20.67
C ARG A 519 5.68 39.95 -22.09
N ASP A 520 4.64 39.55 -22.83
CA ASP A 520 4.38 40.03 -24.20
C ASP A 520 3.94 41.52 -24.27
N GLY A 521 4.01 42.29 -23.17
CA GLY A 521 3.82 43.74 -23.18
C GLY A 521 2.42 44.24 -23.55
N LEU A 522 1.47 43.33 -23.73
CA LEU A 522 0.07 43.65 -24.03
C LEU A 522 -0.56 44.31 -22.79
N LEU A 523 -0.84 45.62 -22.88
CA LEU A 523 -1.64 46.44 -21.95
C LEU A 523 -3.12 46.00 -21.95
N LEU A 524 -3.38 44.70 -21.83
CA LEU A 524 -4.72 44.15 -21.71
C LEU A 524 -5.16 44.27 -20.26
N LYS A 525 -6.42 44.71 -20.05
CA LYS A 525 -7.06 44.66 -18.73
C LYS A 525 -7.04 43.22 -18.22
N ALA A 526 -6.96 43.02 -16.91
CA ALA A 526 -6.89 41.70 -16.28
C ALA A 526 -7.94 40.70 -16.82
N ASN A 527 -9.17 41.16 -17.03
CA ASN A 527 -10.27 40.35 -17.58
C ASN A 527 -10.02 39.87 -19.02
N GLU A 528 -9.47 40.74 -19.87
CA GLU A 528 -9.17 40.40 -21.27
C GLU A 528 -8.00 39.42 -21.36
N ARG A 529 -6.99 39.59 -20.48
CA ARG A 529 -5.86 38.66 -20.36
C ARG A 529 -6.35 37.27 -19.93
N ILE A 530 -7.19 37.19 -18.91
CA ILE A 530 -7.79 35.91 -18.45
C ILE A 530 -8.62 35.27 -19.56
N THR A 531 -9.44 36.05 -20.26
CA THR A 531 -10.25 35.55 -21.38
C THR A 531 -9.37 34.97 -22.49
N LYS A 532 -8.25 35.62 -22.80
CA LYS A 532 -7.27 35.13 -23.80
C LYS A 532 -6.63 33.81 -23.36
N ILE A 533 -6.33 33.64 -22.08
CA ILE A 533 -5.73 32.42 -21.52
C ILE A 533 -6.74 31.27 -21.47
N LEU A 534 -7.95 31.51 -20.97
CA LEU A 534 -9.01 30.50 -20.94
C LEU A 534 -9.37 30.00 -22.35
N ARG A 535 -9.39 30.89 -23.35
CA ARG A 535 -9.55 30.49 -24.77
C ARG A 535 -8.37 29.70 -25.32
N ALA A 536 -7.18 29.88 -24.74
CA ALA A 536 -5.96 29.19 -25.17
C ALA A 536 -5.84 27.78 -24.58
N VAL A 537 -6.08 27.66 -23.27
CA VAL A 537 -5.73 26.48 -22.47
C VAL A 537 -6.97 25.74 -21.96
N GLY A 538 -8.10 26.42 -21.74
CA GLY A 538 -9.28 25.85 -21.08
C GLY A 538 -9.92 24.69 -21.82
N ARG A 539 -10.09 24.78 -23.15
CA ARG A 539 -10.62 23.67 -23.97
C ARG A 539 -9.70 22.45 -23.98
N PRO A 540 -8.40 22.56 -24.32
CA PRO A 540 -7.50 21.42 -24.24
C PRO A 540 -7.42 20.80 -22.85
N MET A 541 -7.44 21.60 -21.77
CA MET A 541 -7.49 21.07 -20.40
C MET A 541 -8.75 20.26 -20.09
N ALA A 542 -9.93 20.72 -20.56
CA ALA A 542 -11.17 20.00 -20.37
C ALA A 542 -11.21 18.68 -21.17
N GLU A 543 -10.71 18.70 -22.41
CA GLU A 543 -10.61 17.49 -23.24
C GLU A 543 -9.63 16.47 -22.65
N ALA A 544 -8.48 16.93 -22.12
CA ALA A 544 -7.52 16.10 -21.40
C ALA A 544 -8.16 15.45 -20.15
N SER A 545 -8.72 16.26 -19.24
CA SER A 545 -9.38 15.77 -18.03
C SER A 545 -10.50 14.77 -18.32
N LEU A 546 -11.33 15.03 -19.33
CA LEU A 546 -12.40 14.13 -19.75
C LEU A 546 -11.85 12.81 -20.31
N SER A 547 -10.73 12.85 -21.02
CA SER A 547 -10.07 11.64 -21.54
C SER A 547 -9.57 10.74 -20.40
N THR A 548 -9.00 11.32 -19.34
CA THR A 548 -8.57 10.58 -18.14
C THR A 548 -9.77 9.94 -17.44
N LEU A 549 -10.90 10.66 -17.32
CA LEU A 549 -12.12 10.14 -16.72
C LEU A 549 -12.71 8.97 -17.51
N ILE A 550 -12.78 9.09 -18.84
CA ILE A 550 -13.27 8.04 -19.73
C ILE A 550 -12.37 6.80 -19.67
N CYS A 551 -11.05 6.99 -19.64
CA CYS A 551 -10.08 5.91 -19.53
C CYS A 551 -10.23 5.14 -18.20
N MET A 552 -10.44 5.84 -17.09
CA MET A 552 -10.52 5.25 -15.75
C MET A 552 -11.90 4.67 -15.40
N PHE A 553 -12.97 5.07 -16.11
CA PHE A 553 -14.34 4.65 -15.79
C PHE A 553 -14.55 3.12 -15.71
N PRO A 554 -14.03 2.29 -16.63
CA PRO A 554 -14.20 0.84 -16.54
C PRO A 554 -13.59 0.21 -15.28
N LEU A 555 -12.58 0.86 -14.67
CA LEU A 555 -11.88 0.33 -13.51
C LEU A 555 -12.72 0.36 -12.22
N PHE A 556 -13.82 1.15 -12.19
CA PHE A 556 -14.77 1.14 -11.06
C PHE A 556 -15.50 -0.21 -10.91
N PHE A 557 -15.55 -1.01 -11.97
CA PHE A 557 -16.23 -2.31 -11.99
C PHE A 557 -15.27 -3.48 -11.69
N VAL A 558 -14.02 -3.20 -11.34
CA VAL A 558 -13.05 -4.22 -10.95
C VAL A 558 -13.32 -4.64 -9.49
N PRO A 559 -13.46 -5.95 -9.19
CA PRO A 559 -13.71 -6.44 -7.83
C PRO A 559 -12.45 -6.45 -6.97
N VAL A 560 -11.60 -5.41 -7.07
CA VAL A 560 -10.33 -5.28 -6.35
C VAL A 560 -10.24 -3.89 -5.75
N TYR A 561 -10.19 -3.81 -4.41
CA TYR A 561 -10.18 -2.55 -3.67
C TYR A 561 -9.07 -1.59 -4.12
N ILE A 562 -7.84 -2.08 -4.30
CA ILE A 562 -6.66 -1.27 -4.66
C ILE A 562 -6.93 -0.48 -5.95
N ILE A 563 -7.58 -1.11 -6.92
CA ILE A 563 -7.81 -0.56 -8.26
C ILE A 563 -8.99 0.41 -8.24
N VAL A 564 -10.03 0.10 -7.49
CA VAL A 564 -11.16 1.00 -7.30
C VAL A 564 -10.74 2.25 -6.52
N ALA A 565 -9.95 2.10 -5.45
CA ALA A 565 -9.39 3.21 -4.69
C ALA A 565 -8.53 4.12 -5.57
N PHE A 566 -7.73 3.53 -6.46
CA PHE A 566 -6.95 4.24 -7.45
C PHE A 566 -7.83 5.04 -8.44
N ALA A 567 -8.80 4.37 -9.08
CA ALA A 567 -9.70 5.01 -10.03
C ALA A 567 -10.50 6.16 -9.40
N LYS A 568 -10.98 5.97 -8.16
CA LYS A 568 -11.62 7.00 -7.33
C LYS A 568 -10.72 8.22 -7.17
N THR A 569 -9.47 8.03 -6.76
CA THR A 569 -8.53 9.14 -6.55
C THR A 569 -8.20 9.88 -7.84
N VAL A 570 -7.87 9.18 -8.93
CA VAL A 570 -7.53 9.83 -10.22
C VAL A 570 -8.71 10.62 -10.77
N CYS A 571 -9.91 10.05 -10.77
CA CYS A 571 -11.11 10.75 -11.24
C CYS A 571 -11.39 11.99 -10.40
N LEU A 572 -11.27 11.90 -9.08
CA LEU A 572 -11.54 13.02 -8.20
C LEU A 572 -10.52 14.16 -8.38
N VAL A 573 -9.23 13.83 -8.49
CA VAL A 573 -8.17 14.82 -8.75
C VAL A 573 -8.36 15.49 -10.10
N SER A 574 -8.72 14.73 -11.14
CA SER A 574 -8.98 15.29 -12.47
C SER A 574 -10.15 16.29 -12.45
N LEU A 575 -11.24 15.95 -11.76
CA LEU A 575 -12.40 16.85 -11.61
C LEU A 575 -12.07 18.11 -10.79
N LEU A 576 -11.42 17.94 -9.63
CA LEU A 576 -11.03 19.05 -8.77
C LEU A 576 -9.98 19.94 -9.44
N GLY A 577 -9.00 19.34 -10.10
CA GLY A 577 -7.96 20.04 -10.87
C GLY A 577 -8.54 20.85 -12.02
N LEU A 578 -9.48 20.27 -12.78
CA LEU A 578 -10.19 20.99 -13.85
C LEU A 578 -10.97 22.19 -13.30
N PHE A 579 -11.71 21.99 -12.20
CA PHE A 579 -12.46 23.06 -11.54
C PHE A 579 -11.53 24.18 -11.06
N HIS A 580 -10.43 23.83 -10.41
CA HIS A 580 -9.43 24.79 -9.95
C HIS A 580 -8.76 25.54 -11.11
N GLY A 581 -8.38 24.83 -12.17
CA GLY A 581 -7.70 25.40 -13.34
C GLY A 581 -8.59 26.34 -14.15
N ILE A 582 -9.86 26.00 -14.35
CA ILE A 582 -10.78 26.81 -15.18
C ILE A 582 -11.47 27.92 -14.38
N VAL A 583 -11.74 27.70 -13.10
CA VAL A 583 -12.56 28.62 -12.28
C VAL A 583 -11.72 29.35 -11.24
N ILE A 584 -11.14 28.64 -10.29
CA ILE A 584 -10.54 29.24 -9.09
C ILE A 584 -9.30 30.07 -9.43
N ILE A 585 -8.35 29.50 -10.17
CA ILE A 585 -7.07 30.15 -10.47
C ILE A 585 -7.26 31.43 -11.29
N PRO A 586 -8.05 31.44 -12.38
CA PRO A 586 -8.35 32.67 -13.11
C PRO A 586 -8.97 33.77 -12.24
N VAL A 587 -9.89 33.40 -11.34
CA VAL A 587 -10.52 34.35 -10.40
C VAL A 587 -9.48 34.93 -9.44
N CYS A 588 -8.65 34.09 -8.83
CA CYS A 588 -7.57 34.54 -7.92
C CYS A 588 -6.57 35.46 -8.63
N LEU A 589 -6.15 35.12 -9.85
CA LEU A 589 -5.26 35.94 -10.68
C LEU A 589 -5.89 37.29 -11.04
N SER A 590 -7.21 37.35 -11.24
CA SER A 590 -7.94 38.58 -11.52
C SER A 590 -7.92 39.58 -10.36
N PHE A 591 -8.03 39.08 -9.12
CA PHE A 591 -8.09 39.93 -7.94
C PHE A 591 -6.71 40.41 -7.47
N LEU A 592 -5.73 39.51 -7.44
CA LEU A 592 -4.41 39.80 -6.84
C LEU A 592 -3.52 40.72 -7.68
N ILE A 593 -3.79 40.84 -8.98
CA ILE A 593 -2.94 41.60 -9.91
C ILE A 593 -3.53 42.99 -10.21
N ARG A 594 -4.82 43.21 -9.89
CA ARG A 594 -5.50 44.51 -9.99
C ARG A 594 -4.88 45.58 -9.07
N THR A 595 -4.11 45.18 -8.05
CA THR A 595 -3.49 46.09 -7.07
C THR A 595 -2.13 46.66 -7.52
N LYS A 596 -1.53 46.15 -8.60
CA LYS A 596 -0.21 46.60 -9.10
C LYS A 596 -0.26 47.55 -10.31
N ASP A 597 -1.43 47.77 -10.90
CA ASP A 597 -1.60 48.73 -12.00
C ASP A 597 -1.74 50.16 -11.43
N THR A 598 -0.65 50.73 -10.87
CA THR A 598 -0.51 52.19 -10.87
C THR A 598 -0.13 52.62 -12.29
N PRO A 599 -0.86 53.55 -12.92
CA PRO A 599 -0.49 54.02 -14.25
C PRO A 599 0.87 54.72 -14.14
N SER A 600 1.92 54.10 -14.66
CA SER A 600 3.21 54.76 -14.81
C SER A 600 3.00 55.94 -15.76
N ASN A 601 3.32 57.15 -15.30
CA ASN A 601 3.27 58.46 -16.00
C ASN A 601 4.03 58.54 -17.35
N ASN A 602 4.43 57.42 -17.95
CA ASN A 602 5.13 57.36 -19.23
C ASN A 602 4.21 57.64 -20.44
N LEU A 603 2.89 57.74 -20.24
CA LEU A 603 1.93 58.12 -21.29
C LEU A 603 2.10 59.58 -21.73
N VAL A 604 2.51 60.49 -20.84
CA VAL A 604 2.68 61.91 -21.19
C VAL A 604 3.95 62.15 -22.03
N LEU A 605 4.98 61.30 -21.87
CA LEU A 605 6.25 61.46 -22.58
C LEU A 605 6.27 60.85 -23.99
N ASN A 606 5.41 59.87 -24.27
CA ASN A 606 5.30 59.29 -25.62
C ASN A 606 4.32 60.08 -26.51
N GLU A 607 3.22 60.60 -25.98
CA GLU A 607 2.35 61.51 -26.74
C GLU A 607 3.05 62.83 -27.11
N GLN A 608 3.93 63.35 -26.23
CA GLN A 608 4.76 64.53 -26.55
C GLN A 608 5.86 64.24 -27.57
N LYS A 609 6.35 63.00 -27.69
CA LYS A 609 7.31 62.63 -28.74
C LYS A 609 6.66 62.44 -30.10
N GLU A 610 5.44 61.91 -30.16
CA GLU A 610 4.70 61.80 -31.42
C GLU A 610 4.21 63.16 -31.93
N THR A 611 3.85 64.10 -31.06
CA THR A 611 3.45 65.47 -31.46
C THR A 611 4.62 66.39 -31.82
N MET A 612 5.87 66.06 -31.46
CA MET A 612 7.06 66.77 -31.95
C MET A 612 7.63 66.20 -33.26
N LEU A 613 7.11 65.06 -33.74
CA LEU A 613 7.55 64.38 -34.96
C LEU A 613 6.52 64.38 -36.09
N THR A 614 5.40 65.08 -35.91
CA THR A 614 4.45 65.51 -36.95
C THR A 614 4.53 67.02 -37.10
#